data_AF-A0A8S3Z1L0-F1
#
_entry.id   AF-A0A8S3Z1L0-F1
#
_cell.length_a   1.000
_cell.length_b   1.000
_cell.length_c   1.000
_cell.angle_alpha   90.00
_cell.angle_beta   90.00
_cell.angle_gamma   90.00
#
_symmetry.space_group_name_H-M   'P 1'
#
loop_
_entity.id
_entity.type
_entity.pdbx_description
1 polymer ?
#
loop_
_entity_poly.entity_id
_entity_poly.type
_entity_poly.pdbx_seq_one_letter_code
_entity_poly.pdbx_strand_id
1 'polypeptide(L)'
;MPRVIIYVCLLLKFLLQINCLCCLSESYVADEIIKSRAGVRVRVGNTDAEGRMVMADVLCRMKELALESVNPELFTIATLTGHAIRAMGPDYSIIMDNGPARHFGTAQKIQSSGDKYGDPFEISTIRRE
;
A
#
# COMPACT_ATOMS: atom_id res chain seq x y z
N MET A 1 0.01 -1.35 20.72
CA MET A 1 -0.51 -1.56 19.36
C MET A 1 0.49 -0.99 18.38
N PRO A 2 0.94 -1.76 17.36
CA PRO A 2 1.90 -1.26 16.37
C PRO A 2 1.32 -0.02 15.70
N ARG A 3 2.11 1.06 15.67
CA ARG A 3 1.66 2.36 15.20
C ARG A 3 1.81 2.37 13.68
N VAL A 4 0.66 2.12 13.05
CA VAL A 4 0.32 2.69 11.74
C VAL A 4 0.94 2.01 10.52
N ILE A 5 0.06 1.61 9.59
CA ILE A 5 0.34 1.33 8.18
C ILE A 5 -0.09 2.57 7.40
N ILE A 6 0.85 3.30 6.79
CA ILE A 6 0.59 4.43 5.90
C ILE A 6 0.69 3.93 4.47
N TYR A 7 -0.38 4.04 3.69
CA TYR A 7 -0.32 3.83 2.25
C TYR A 7 0.08 5.14 1.59
N VAL A 8 1.31 5.22 1.10
CA VAL A 8 1.80 6.29 0.24
C VAL A 8 1.77 5.76 -1.19
N CYS A 9 0.78 6.15 -1.97
CA CYS A 9 0.77 5.88 -3.40
C CYS A 9 1.66 6.92 -4.09
N LEU A 10 2.96 6.64 -4.17
CA LEU A 10 3.95 7.51 -4.82
C LEU A 10 4.04 7.14 -6.30
N LEU A 11 3.87 8.12 -7.18
CA LEU A 11 4.09 7.93 -8.63
C LEU A 11 5.58 8.03 -9.00
N LEU A 12 6.47 7.48 -8.19
CA LEU A 12 7.86 7.33 -8.59
C LEU A 12 7.93 6.12 -9.51
N LYS A 13 8.21 6.38 -10.80
CA LYS A 13 8.70 5.39 -11.78
C LYS A 13 10.04 4.82 -11.29
N PHE A 14 9.99 4.02 -10.23
CA PHE A 14 11.06 3.10 -9.87
C PHE A 14 10.52 1.71 -10.17
N LEU A 15 11.05 1.13 -11.24
CA LEU A 15 10.90 -0.27 -11.59
C LEU A 15 11.52 -1.13 -10.47
N LEU A 16 10.85 -1.25 -9.34
CA LEU A 16 10.97 -2.44 -8.52
C LEU A 16 10.07 -3.47 -9.18
N GLN A 17 10.66 -4.11 -10.18
CA GLN A 17 10.10 -5.26 -10.88
C GLN A 17 10.04 -6.41 -9.87
N ILE A 18 9.02 -6.40 -9.01
CA ILE A 18 8.53 -7.61 -8.38
C ILE A 18 8.13 -8.48 -9.57
N ASN A 19 8.94 -9.50 -9.85
CA ASN A 19 8.78 -10.39 -10.99
C ASN A 19 7.30 -10.71 -11.17
N CYS A 20 6.71 -10.15 -12.23
CA CYS A 20 5.32 -10.32 -12.56
C CYS A 20 5.13 -11.83 -12.84
N LEU A 21 4.60 -12.55 -11.86
CA LEU A 21 4.36 -13.99 -11.94
C LEU A 21 3.14 -14.29 -12.83
N CYS A 22 2.76 -13.40 -13.75
CA CYS A 22 1.54 -13.52 -14.54
C CYS A 22 1.77 -14.10 -15.95
N CYS A 23 3.02 -14.29 -16.38
CA CYS A 23 3.37 -14.75 -17.73
C CYS A 23 4.27 -15.99 -17.79
N LEU A 24 4.53 -16.64 -16.65
CA LEU A 24 5.35 -17.86 -16.57
C LEU A 24 4.47 -19.11 -16.43
N SER A 25 5.02 -20.30 -16.62
CA SER A 25 4.28 -21.56 -16.42
C SER A 25 3.72 -21.73 -15.01
N GLU A 26 4.32 -21.06 -14.03
CA GLU A 26 3.94 -21.01 -12.61
C GLU A 26 3.11 -19.73 -12.30
N SER A 27 2.15 -19.38 -13.17
CA SER A 27 1.32 -18.18 -12.96
C SER A 27 0.07 -18.48 -12.15
N TYR A 28 -0.35 -17.51 -11.33
CA TYR A 28 -1.64 -17.57 -10.65
C TYR A 28 -2.77 -17.67 -11.67
N VAL A 29 -3.71 -18.58 -11.42
CA VAL A 29 -4.88 -18.73 -12.29
C VAL A 29 -6.04 -17.94 -11.68
N ALA A 30 -6.83 -17.29 -12.54
CA ALA A 30 -8.08 -16.67 -12.10
C ALA A 30 -8.97 -17.75 -11.44
N ASP A 31 -9.60 -17.39 -10.33
CA ASP A 31 -10.41 -18.25 -9.48
C ASP A 31 -9.65 -19.22 -8.57
N GLU A 32 -8.33 -19.11 -8.48
CA GLU A 32 -7.54 -19.83 -7.48
C GLU A 32 -7.73 -19.25 -6.06
N ILE A 33 -7.67 -20.11 -5.05
CA ILE A 33 -7.71 -19.70 -3.63
C ILE A 33 -6.32 -19.89 -3.02
N ILE A 34 -5.66 -18.77 -2.73
CA ILE A 34 -4.34 -18.74 -2.11
C ILE A 34 -4.49 -18.57 -0.60
N LYS A 35 -3.66 -19.26 0.17
CA LYS A 35 -3.56 -19.05 1.61
C LYS A 35 -2.50 -18.00 1.90
N SER A 36 -2.93 -16.83 2.37
CA SER A 36 -2.01 -15.75 2.79
C SER A 36 -1.23 -16.15 4.05
N ARG A 37 -0.10 -15.48 4.29
CA ARG A 37 0.68 -15.64 5.52
C ARG A 37 -0.13 -15.31 6.79
N ALA A 38 -1.12 -14.42 6.66
CA ALA A 38 -2.05 -14.09 7.73
C ALA A 38 -3.04 -15.23 8.09
N GLY A 39 -2.97 -16.37 7.38
CA GLY A 39 -3.87 -17.51 7.57
C GLY A 39 -5.24 -17.34 6.91
N VAL A 40 -5.47 -16.23 6.22
CA VAL A 40 -6.72 -15.93 5.50
C VAL A 40 -6.66 -16.50 4.09
N ARG A 41 -7.78 -17.06 3.62
CA ARG A 41 -7.95 -17.53 2.24
C ARG A 41 -8.34 -16.35 1.35
N VAL A 42 -7.55 -16.08 0.32
CA VAL A 42 -7.77 -15.01 -0.65
C VAL A 42 -8.11 -15.64 -2.00
N ARG A 43 -9.26 -15.27 -2.56
CA ARG A 43 -9.67 -15.69 -3.91
C ARG A 43 -9.07 -14.72 -4.93
N VAL A 44 -8.34 -15.24 -5.91
CA VAL A 44 -7.78 -14.46 -7.01
C VAL A 44 -8.86 -14.19 -8.05
N GLY A 45 -9.55 -13.06 -7.92
CA GLY A 45 -10.55 -12.67 -8.92
C GLY A 45 -9.94 -12.18 -10.24
N ASN A 46 -8.80 -11.50 -10.15
CA ASN A 46 -8.03 -11.01 -11.30
C ASN A 46 -6.54 -11.12 -10.97
N THR A 47 -5.74 -11.56 -11.93
CA THR A 47 -4.28 -11.72 -11.77
C THR A 47 -3.52 -10.40 -11.89
N ASP A 48 -4.11 -9.39 -12.56
CA ASP A 48 -3.64 -7.98 -12.64
C ASP A 48 -3.78 -7.21 -11.31
N ALA A 49 -4.08 -7.94 -10.24
CA ALA A 49 -4.20 -7.47 -8.86
C ALA A 49 -2.99 -7.90 -8.01
N GLU A 50 -1.91 -8.36 -8.62
CA GLU A 50 -0.78 -9.01 -7.97
C GLU A 50 -0.09 -8.07 -6.96
N GLY A 51 -0.02 -6.78 -7.26
CA GLY A 51 0.64 -5.80 -6.40
C GLY A 51 0.07 -5.78 -4.98
N ARG A 52 -1.26 -5.81 -4.82
CA ARG A 52 -1.90 -5.86 -3.49
C ARG A 52 -1.78 -7.22 -2.82
N MET A 53 -1.68 -8.31 -3.58
CA MET A 53 -1.49 -9.65 -3.02
C MET A 53 -0.11 -9.79 -2.38
N VAL A 54 0.94 -9.37 -3.09
CA VAL A 54 2.31 -9.38 -2.56
C VAL A 54 2.43 -8.47 -1.34
N MET A 55 1.83 -7.28 -1.40
CA MET A 55 1.84 -6.34 -0.27
C MET A 55 1.18 -6.92 0.99
N ALA A 56 0.14 -7.74 0.86
CA ALA A 56 -0.54 -8.33 2.02
C ALA A 56 0.40 -9.24 2.83
N ASP A 57 1.22 -10.06 2.15
CA ASP A 57 2.18 -10.95 2.83
C ASP A 57 3.36 -10.18 3.43
N VAL A 58 3.87 -9.18 2.72
CA VAL A 58 4.94 -8.30 3.23
C VAL A 58 4.45 -7.53 4.47
N LEU A 59 3.23 -6.97 4.43
CA LEU A 59 2.63 -6.28 5.56
C LEU A 59 2.39 -7.21 6.75
N CYS A 60 2.00 -8.46 6.51
CA CYS A 60 1.86 -9.44 7.59
C CYS A 60 3.21 -9.68 8.29
N ARG A 61 4.29 -9.85 7.52
CA ARG A 61 5.64 -9.99 8.09
C ARG A 61 6.08 -8.73 8.83
N MET A 62 5.88 -7.55 8.26
CA MET A 62 6.24 -6.29 8.92
C MET A 62 5.46 -6.08 10.21
N LYS A 63 4.18 -6.48 10.25
CA LYS A 63 3.37 -6.47 11.46
C LYS A 63 3.92 -7.40 12.54
N GLU A 64 4.37 -8.61 12.19
CA GLU A 64 5.01 -9.53 13.14
C GLU A 64 6.25 -8.89 13.78
N LEU A 65 7.14 -8.31 12.95
CA LEU A 65 8.35 -7.63 13.43
C LEU A 65 8.06 -6.37 14.27
N ALA A 66 7.00 -5.65 13.90
CA ALA A 66 6.54 -4.47 14.61
C ALA A 66 6.06 -4.80 16.04
N LEU A 67 5.52 -6.01 16.29
CA LEU A 67 5.10 -6.40 17.64
C LEU A 67 6.29 -6.57 18.59
N GLU A 68 7.46 -6.89 18.07
CA GLU A 68 8.71 -7.06 18.84
C GLU A 68 9.47 -5.73 19.01
N SER A 69 9.06 -4.68 18.30
CA SER A 69 9.75 -3.38 18.26
C SER A 69 9.07 -2.33 19.14
N VAL A 70 9.86 -1.39 19.67
CA VAL A 70 9.34 -0.24 20.43
C VAL A 70 8.95 0.87 19.47
N ASN A 71 7.68 1.28 19.49
CA ASN A 71 7.13 2.34 18.64
C ASN A 71 7.37 2.14 17.12
N PRO A 72 6.92 1.03 16.52
CA PRO A 72 7.11 0.80 15.08
C PRO A 72 6.20 1.75 14.27
N GLU A 73 6.76 2.34 13.22
CA GLU A 73 6.02 3.07 12.18
C GLU A 73 6.15 2.33 10.85
N LEU A 74 5.03 1.99 10.20
CA LEU A 74 5.03 1.27 8.93
C LEU A 74 4.53 2.16 7.81
N PHE A 75 5.34 2.29 6.78
CA PHE A 75 4.99 2.99 5.55
C PHE A 75 5.04 1.99 4.39
N THR A 76 3.99 1.96 3.59
CA THR A 76 3.91 1.23 2.33
C THR A 76 3.91 2.21 1.19
N ILE A 77 4.91 2.12 0.32
CA ILE A 77 5.00 2.94 -0.88
C ILE A 77 4.76 2.03 -2.09
N ALA A 78 3.72 2.29 -2.87
CA ALA A 78 3.40 1.45 -4.03
C ALA A 78 2.62 2.19 -5.12
N THR A 79 2.92 1.87 -6.39
CA THR A 79 2.17 2.34 -7.57
C THR A 79 0.96 1.43 -7.83
N LEU A 80 -0.01 1.47 -6.91
CA LEU A 80 -1.08 0.47 -6.82
C LEU A 80 -2.25 0.68 -7.77
N THR A 81 -2.64 1.93 -8.06
CA THR A 81 -3.89 2.20 -8.79
C THR A 81 -3.75 3.37 -9.76
N GLY A 82 -4.29 3.19 -10.97
CA GLY A 82 -4.56 4.32 -11.87
C GLY A 82 -5.68 5.25 -11.36
N HIS A 83 -6.41 4.85 -10.30
CA HIS A 83 -7.43 5.69 -9.66
C HIS A 83 -6.83 6.96 -9.06
N ALA A 84 -5.60 6.91 -8.55
CA ALA A 84 -4.93 8.09 -8.02
C ALA A 84 -4.79 9.19 -9.09
N ILE A 85 -4.31 8.81 -10.28
CA ILE A 85 -4.17 9.71 -11.43
C ILE A 85 -5.52 10.23 -11.90
N ARG A 86 -6.54 9.35 -11.97
CA ARG A 86 -7.89 9.72 -12.41
C ARG A 86 -8.58 10.71 -11.47
N ALA A 87 -8.32 10.61 -10.17
CA ALA A 87 -8.95 11.44 -9.16
C ALA A 87 -8.26 12.79 -8.97
N MET A 88 -6.93 12.80 -8.93
CA MET A 88 -6.14 13.99 -8.53
C MET A 88 -5.28 14.57 -9.66
N GLY A 89 -5.13 13.87 -10.79
CA GLY A 89 -4.26 14.26 -11.88
C GLY A 89 -2.90 13.54 -11.87
N PRO A 90 -2.09 13.71 -12.92
CA PRO A 90 -0.81 13.00 -13.09
C PRO A 90 0.28 13.46 -12.12
N ASP A 91 0.18 14.68 -11.60
CA ASP A 91 1.23 15.34 -10.82
C ASP A 91 1.01 15.25 -9.30
N TYR A 92 -0.02 14.51 -8.86
CA TYR A 92 -0.38 14.38 -7.45
C TYR A 92 -0.27 12.94 -6.96
N SER A 93 0.37 12.76 -5.81
CA SER A 93 0.43 11.50 -5.09
C SER A 93 -0.66 11.45 -4.01
N ILE A 94 -1.18 10.26 -3.72
CA ILE A 94 -2.22 10.09 -2.68
C ILE A 94 -1.62 9.42 -1.45
N ILE A 95 -1.90 9.99 -0.27
CA ILE A 95 -1.60 9.40 1.02
C ILE A 95 -2.89 8.99 1.73
N MET A 96 -2.87 7.81 2.36
CA MET A 96 -3.97 7.31 3.16
C MET A 96 -3.49 6.92 4.55
N ASP A 97 -4.17 7.50 5.54
CA ASP A 97 -3.94 7.26 6.95
C ASP A 97 -4.91 6.21 7.50
N ASN A 98 -4.41 5.33 8.37
CA ASN A 98 -5.25 4.48 9.19
C ASN A 98 -5.75 5.24 10.44
N GLY A 99 -6.66 4.63 11.23
CA GLY A 99 -7.23 5.26 12.43
C GLY A 99 -6.16 5.81 13.40
N PRO A 100 -5.21 4.97 13.86
CA PRO A 100 -4.08 5.44 14.68
C PRO A 100 -3.24 6.54 14.02
N ALA A 101 -2.96 6.48 12.71
CA ALA A 101 -2.18 7.49 11.98
C ALA A 101 -2.83 8.86 12.01
N ARG A 102 -4.15 8.84 11.79
CA ARG A 102 -4.98 10.02 11.73
C ARG A 102 -4.99 10.76 13.06
N HIS A 103 -4.91 10.05 14.19
CA HIS A 103 -4.79 10.67 15.51
C HIS A 103 -3.46 11.42 15.71
N PHE A 104 -2.38 10.96 15.08
CA PHE A 104 -1.05 11.60 15.15
C PHE A 104 -0.82 12.67 14.08
N GLY A 105 -1.77 12.80 13.15
CA GLY A 105 -1.73 13.75 12.04
C GLY A 105 -0.58 13.48 11.07
N THR A 106 -0.22 12.21 10.84
CA THR A 106 0.96 11.87 10.04
C THR A 106 0.80 12.25 8.58
N ALA A 107 -0.39 12.06 7.98
CA ALA A 107 -0.62 12.51 6.60
C ALA A 107 -0.48 14.03 6.45
N GLN A 108 -0.95 14.84 7.42
CA GLN A 108 -0.79 16.31 7.36
C GLN A 108 0.68 16.74 7.44
N LYS A 109 1.49 16.03 8.24
CA LYS A 109 2.93 16.27 8.32
C LYS A 109 3.63 15.94 7.00
N ILE A 110 3.22 14.87 6.34
CA ILE A 110 3.77 14.47 5.04
C ILE A 110 3.34 15.46 3.95
N GLN A 111 2.07 15.85 3.90
CA GLN A 111 1.56 16.86 2.97
C GLN A 111 2.34 18.17 3.10
N SER A 112 2.43 18.73 4.31
CA SER A 112 3.20 19.97 4.55
C SER A 112 4.70 19.86 4.27
N SER A 113 5.24 18.63 4.29
CA SER A 113 6.62 18.39 3.85
C SER A 113 6.71 18.32 2.33
N GLY A 114 5.79 17.61 1.68
CA GLY A 114 5.69 17.52 0.22
C GLY A 114 5.58 18.89 -0.44
N ASP A 115 4.74 19.77 0.12
CA ASP A 115 4.59 21.16 -0.36
C ASP A 115 5.91 21.95 -0.32
N LYS A 116 6.78 21.68 0.67
CA LYS A 116 8.10 22.32 0.77
C LYS A 116 9.10 21.78 -0.24
N TYR A 117 9.01 20.49 -0.56
CA TYR A 117 9.93 19.82 -1.49
C TYR A 117 9.44 19.85 -2.94
N GLY A 118 8.23 20.36 -3.21
CA GLY A 118 7.65 20.45 -4.55
C GLY A 118 7.03 19.14 -5.05
N ASP A 119 6.70 18.22 -4.14
CA ASP A 119 5.98 16.96 -4.43
C ASP A 119 4.69 16.93 -3.58
N PRO A 120 3.59 17.49 -4.09
CA PRO A 120 2.36 17.64 -3.31
C PRO A 120 1.65 16.29 -3.12
N PHE A 121 1.18 16.07 -1.88
CA PHE A 121 0.40 14.89 -1.52
C PHE A 121 -1.04 15.26 -1.18
N GLU A 122 -2.00 14.52 -1.73
CA GLU A 122 -3.40 14.62 -1.34
C GLU A 122 -3.76 13.57 -0.30
N ILE A 123 -4.47 14.00 0.75
CA ILE A 123 -4.94 13.10 1.82
C ILE A 123 -6.27 12.48 1.43
N SER A 124 -6.27 11.17 1.18
CA SER A 124 -7.49 10.39 0.98
C SER A 124 -7.90 9.66 2.25
N THR A 125 -9.20 9.71 2.57
CA THR A 125 -9.77 9.01 3.73
C THR A 125 -10.31 7.65 3.34
N ILE A 126 -9.97 6.61 4.11
CA ILE A 126 -10.59 5.29 3.98
C ILE A 126 -12.06 5.39 4.40
N ARG A 127 -12.98 5.07 3.50
CA ARG A 127 -14.41 4.96 3.77
C ARG A 127 -14.79 3.50 4.00
N ARG A 128 -15.84 3.25 4.81
CA ARG A 128 -16.30 1.90 5.20
C ARG A 128 -17.54 1.42 4.42
N GLU A 129 -17.90 2.14 3.36
CA GLU A 129 -19.00 1.75 2.47
C GLU A 129 -18.83 0.34 1.87
#